data_AF-A0A9D5J4M9-F1
#
_entry.id   AF-A0A9D5J4M9-F1
#
_cell.length_a   1.000
_cell.length_b   1.000
_cell.length_c   1.000
_cell.angle_alpha   90.00
_cell.angle_beta   90.00
_cell.angle_gamma   90.00
#
_symmetry.space_group_name_H-M   'P 1'
#
loop_
_entity.id
_entity.type
_entity.pdbx_description
1 polymer ?
#
loop_
_entity_poly.entity_id
_entity_poly.type
_entity_poly.pdbx_seq_one_letter_code
_entity_poly.pdbx_strand_id
1 'polypeptide(L)'
;MRFRNCINRAALAVLTASFATMAFAVEYPIGTPQQRYGMEIGAVYLQPVEMEPEGMMRPTKDSDVHLEADIHALANNPNGFEEGAWMPYLGVKYEVTKIGSNDRISGDFMPMVANDGPHYGDNVKLKGPGKYRVKYTISPPSADPHTHFGRHIDRLTGVRPWFKPFEVEYEFTYVGVGKKGGY
;
A
#
# COMPACT_ATOMS: atom_id res chain seq x y z
N MET A 1 -64.58 27.73 -43.63
CA MET A 1 -63.76 28.58 -42.73
C MET A 1 -62.59 27.72 -42.25
N ARG A 2 -61.36 28.12 -42.59
CA ARG A 2 -60.10 27.44 -42.25
C ARG A 2 -59.77 27.67 -40.77
N PHE A 3 -59.34 26.64 -40.03
CA PHE A 3 -58.34 26.83 -38.97
C PHE A 3 -57.41 25.62 -38.91
N ARG A 4 -56.19 25.85 -39.40
CA ARG A 4 -54.99 25.03 -39.16
C ARG A 4 -54.60 25.27 -37.71
N ASN A 5 -54.52 24.23 -36.88
CA ASN A 5 -53.84 24.33 -35.59
C ASN A 5 -52.41 23.83 -35.71
N CYS A 6 -51.53 24.74 -35.32
CA CYS A 6 -50.09 24.65 -35.39
C CYS A 6 -49.52 23.56 -34.50
N ILE A 7 -48.41 23.02 -34.99
CA ILE A 7 -47.46 22.16 -34.33
C ILE A 7 -47.03 22.77 -32.99
N ASN A 8 -47.09 22.00 -31.89
CA ASN A 8 -46.18 22.17 -30.77
C ASN A 8 -45.49 20.82 -30.50
N ARG A 9 -44.33 20.64 -31.13
CA ARG A 9 -43.38 19.59 -30.77
C ARG A 9 -42.80 19.99 -29.41
N ALA A 10 -43.36 19.46 -28.33
CA ALA A 10 -42.71 19.51 -27.03
C ALA A 10 -41.46 18.61 -27.10
N ALA A 11 -40.29 19.23 -27.22
CA ALA A 11 -39.01 18.54 -27.13
C ALA A 11 -38.82 18.07 -25.68
N LEU A 12 -38.99 16.77 -25.44
CA LEU A 12 -38.62 16.14 -24.19
C LEU A 12 -37.10 15.99 -24.18
N ALA A 13 -36.40 16.96 -23.58
CA ALA A 13 -34.97 16.85 -23.32
C ALA A 13 -34.76 15.80 -22.22
N VAL A 14 -34.34 14.60 -22.61
CA VAL A 14 -33.88 13.57 -21.67
C VAL A 14 -32.54 14.03 -21.11
N LEU A 15 -32.55 14.52 -19.86
CA LEU A 15 -31.35 14.83 -19.11
C LEU A 15 -30.71 13.49 -18.69
N THR A 16 -29.86 12.91 -19.54
CA THR A 16 -28.99 11.80 -19.13
C THR A 16 -27.97 12.34 -18.14
N ALA A 17 -28.26 12.23 -16.84
CA ALA A 17 -27.27 12.44 -15.79
C ALA A 17 -26.20 11.35 -15.93
N SER A 18 -25.04 11.72 -16.47
CA SER A 18 -23.86 10.87 -16.48
C SER A 18 -23.39 10.67 -15.05
N PHE A 19 -23.82 9.60 -14.40
CA PHE A 19 -23.23 9.17 -13.14
C PHE A 19 -21.80 8.74 -13.42
N ALA A 20 -20.83 9.59 -13.08
CA ALA A 20 -19.43 9.21 -13.07
C ALA A 20 -19.25 8.15 -11.98
N THR A 21 -18.93 6.92 -12.37
CA THR A 21 -18.51 5.88 -11.43
C THR A 21 -17.16 6.27 -10.86
N MET A 22 -17.12 6.59 -9.56
CA MET A 22 -15.86 6.73 -8.83
C MET A 22 -15.13 5.38 -8.88
N ALA A 23 -13.97 5.34 -9.53
CA ALA A 23 -13.11 4.16 -9.52
C ALA A 23 -12.19 4.21 -8.30
N PHE A 24 -12.39 3.28 -7.36
CA PHE A 24 -11.49 3.11 -6.22
C PHE A 24 -10.30 2.22 -6.61
N ALA A 25 -9.14 2.48 -6.02
CA ALA A 25 -8.05 1.52 -6.01
C ALA A 25 -8.54 0.23 -5.34
N VAL A 26 -8.19 -0.92 -5.91
CA VAL A 26 -8.47 -2.22 -5.31
C VAL A 26 -7.16 -2.79 -4.82
N GLU A 27 -7.04 -2.91 -3.50
CA GLU A 27 -5.96 -3.64 -2.86
C GLU A 27 -6.20 -5.15 -2.94
N TYR A 28 -5.12 -5.87 -3.21
CA TYR A 28 -5.08 -7.31 -3.24
C TYR A 28 -4.23 -7.79 -2.06
N PRO A 29 -4.82 -8.51 -1.09
CA PRO A 29 -4.07 -8.99 0.07
C PRO A 29 -3.03 -10.04 -0.32
N ILE A 30 -1.87 -9.97 0.30
CA ILE A 30 -0.76 -10.91 0.16
C ILE A 30 -0.66 -11.74 1.43
N GLY A 31 -1.14 -12.98 1.37
CA GLY A 31 -1.17 -13.87 2.53
C GLY A 31 -2.08 -13.36 3.65
N THR A 32 -1.74 -13.71 4.89
CA THR A 32 -2.46 -13.28 6.10
C THR A 32 -1.56 -12.37 6.93
N PRO A 33 -2.07 -11.27 7.52
CA PRO A 33 -1.27 -10.41 8.40
C PRO A 33 -0.54 -11.18 9.49
N GLN A 34 0.68 -10.75 9.80
CA GLN A 34 1.50 -11.36 10.84
C GLN A 34 1.68 -10.42 12.02
N GLN A 35 1.67 -10.96 13.24
CA GLN A 35 1.87 -10.18 14.45
C GLN A 35 3.28 -10.42 15.02
N ARG A 36 4.07 -9.36 15.18
CA ARG A 36 5.44 -9.41 15.71
C ARG A 36 5.74 -8.15 16.51
N TYR A 37 6.41 -8.29 17.65
CA TYR A 37 6.91 -7.17 18.46
C TYR A 37 5.86 -6.09 18.81
N GLY A 38 4.60 -6.47 19.01
CA GLY A 38 3.51 -5.53 19.30
C GLY A 38 3.05 -4.73 18.08
N MET A 39 3.25 -5.27 16.88
CA MET A 39 2.75 -4.74 15.61
C MET A 39 2.00 -5.82 14.86
N GLU A 40 0.98 -5.41 14.10
CA GLU A 40 0.41 -6.18 13.00
C GLU A 40 1.04 -5.70 11.69
N ILE A 41 1.49 -6.65 10.87
CA ILE A 41 2.15 -6.42 9.60
C ILE A 41 1.28 -7.02 8.51
N GLY A 42 0.65 -6.17 7.72
CA GLY A 42 -0.04 -6.49 6.48
C GLY A 42 0.88 -6.39 5.27
N ALA A 43 0.49 -7.07 4.21
CA ALA A 43 1.11 -6.95 2.89
C ALA A 43 -0.01 -6.91 1.85
N VAL A 44 0.00 -5.90 1.00
CA VAL A 44 -0.96 -5.75 -0.10
C VAL A 44 -0.23 -5.34 -1.37
N TYR A 45 -0.88 -5.54 -2.51
CA TYR A 45 -0.48 -4.86 -3.74
C TYR A 45 -1.70 -4.25 -4.43
N LEU A 46 -1.46 -3.23 -5.24
CA LEU A 46 -2.47 -2.59 -6.08
C LEU A 46 -1.83 -2.14 -7.41
N GLN A 47 -2.59 -1.43 -8.25
CA GLN A 47 -2.01 -0.84 -9.45
C GLN A 47 -0.86 0.13 -9.11
N PRO A 48 0.18 0.26 -9.96
CA PRO A 48 1.23 1.25 -9.76
C PRO A 48 0.66 2.65 -9.54
N VAL A 49 1.26 3.39 -8.61
CA VAL A 49 0.83 4.74 -8.25
C VAL A 49 1.84 5.78 -8.71
N GLU A 50 1.40 7.03 -8.87
CA GLU A 50 2.29 8.18 -9.07
C GLU A 50 2.62 8.76 -7.70
N MET A 51 3.84 9.27 -7.53
CA MET A 51 4.29 9.82 -6.24
C MET A 51 5.19 11.02 -6.47
N GLU A 52 5.03 12.00 -5.57
CA GLU A 52 5.94 13.11 -5.44
C GLU A 52 6.84 12.94 -4.20
N PRO A 53 8.09 13.43 -4.24
CA PRO A 53 8.76 13.98 -5.43
C PRO A 53 9.09 12.89 -6.46
N GLU A 54 9.19 13.29 -7.73
CA GLU A 54 9.63 12.38 -8.80
C GLU A 54 10.99 11.75 -8.48
N GLY A 55 11.19 10.51 -8.92
CA GLY A 55 12.45 9.77 -8.75
C GLY A 55 12.57 9.02 -7.42
N MET A 56 11.60 9.16 -6.51
CA MET A 56 11.57 8.40 -5.25
C MET A 56 11.30 6.90 -5.44
N MET A 57 10.59 6.53 -6.51
CA MET A 57 10.22 5.15 -6.82
C MET A 57 10.20 4.93 -8.33
N ARG A 58 10.09 3.67 -8.74
CA ARG A 58 9.99 3.31 -10.16
C ARG A 58 8.76 3.98 -10.81
N PRO A 59 8.86 4.51 -12.04
CA PRO A 59 7.71 5.06 -12.76
C PRO A 59 6.58 4.04 -12.96
N THR A 60 5.34 4.50 -12.97
CA THR A 60 4.14 3.67 -13.17
C THR A 60 4.20 2.85 -14.45
N LYS A 61 4.59 3.48 -15.57
CA LYS A 61 4.70 2.84 -16.90
C LYS A 61 5.68 1.66 -16.94
N ASP A 62 6.64 1.64 -16.01
CA ASP A 62 7.70 0.64 -15.94
C ASP A 62 7.44 -0.40 -14.83
N SER A 63 6.24 -0.37 -14.22
CA SER A 63 5.89 -1.16 -13.04
C SER A 63 4.65 -2.02 -13.30
N ASP A 64 4.52 -3.10 -12.55
CA ASP A 64 3.36 -4.00 -12.63
C ASP A 64 2.41 -3.82 -11.45
N VAL A 65 2.95 -3.52 -10.27
CA VAL A 65 2.20 -3.29 -9.04
C VAL A 65 2.82 -2.15 -8.23
N HIS A 66 2.01 -1.53 -7.38
CA HIS A 66 2.50 -0.90 -6.15
C HIS A 66 2.41 -1.95 -5.04
N LEU A 67 3.50 -2.20 -4.33
CA LEU A 67 3.59 -3.19 -3.25
C LEU A 67 3.73 -2.45 -1.93
N GLU A 68 2.92 -2.82 -0.94
CA GLU A 68 2.84 -2.10 0.33
C GLU A 68 3.06 -3.03 1.53
N ALA A 69 3.52 -2.41 2.63
CA ALA A 69 3.53 -2.96 3.97
C ALA A 69 2.78 -2.03 4.93
N ASP A 70 1.64 -2.52 5.41
CA ASP A 70 0.81 -1.84 6.40
C ASP A 70 1.22 -2.29 7.79
N ILE A 71 1.84 -1.38 8.55
CA ILE A 71 2.42 -1.73 9.85
C ILE A 71 1.78 -0.86 10.92
N HIS A 72 0.95 -1.50 11.76
CA HIS A 72 0.19 -0.82 12.80
C HIS A 72 0.50 -1.42 14.17
N ALA A 73 0.50 -0.58 15.19
CA ALA A 73 0.67 -1.01 16.57
C ALA A 73 -0.53 -1.84 17.05
N LEU A 74 -0.23 -2.94 17.76
CA LEU A 74 -1.23 -3.69 18.52
C LEU A 74 -1.44 -3.05 19.89
N ALA A 75 -2.55 -3.40 20.57
CA ALA A 75 -2.84 -2.95 21.94
C ALA A 75 -1.71 -3.19 22.95
N ASN A 76 -0.86 -4.20 22.70
CA ASN A 76 0.26 -4.57 23.56
C ASN A 76 1.62 -3.99 23.08
N ASN A 77 1.63 -2.94 22.26
CA ASN A 77 2.85 -2.35 21.75
C ASN A 77 3.80 -1.91 22.89
N PRO A 78 5.04 -2.44 22.95
CA PRO A 78 5.95 -2.18 24.07
C PRO A 78 6.66 -0.83 23.97
N ASN A 79 6.53 -0.14 22.84
CA ASN A 79 7.27 1.07 22.50
C ASN A 79 6.43 2.35 22.60
N GLY A 80 5.21 2.26 23.13
CA GLY A 80 4.38 3.41 23.48
C GLY A 80 3.45 3.91 22.39
N PHE A 81 3.29 3.16 21.29
CA PHE A 81 2.30 3.49 20.25
C PHE A 81 0.89 3.04 20.67
N GLU A 82 -0.10 3.86 20.33
CA GLU A 82 -1.53 3.54 20.55
C GLU A 82 -1.97 2.41 19.63
N GLU A 83 -2.98 1.63 20.05
CA GLU A 83 -3.55 0.57 19.21
C GLU A 83 -4.06 1.14 17.88
N GLY A 84 -3.70 0.48 16.78
CA GLY A 84 -4.07 0.89 15.42
C GLY A 84 -3.27 2.06 14.87
N ALA A 85 -2.35 2.66 15.64
CA ALA A 85 -1.48 3.70 15.11
C ALA A 85 -0.49 3.12 14.10
N TRP A 86 -0.29 3.81 12.97
CA TRP A 86 0.78 3.48 12.04
C TRP A 86 2.15 3.55 12.73
N MET A 87 3.07 2.66 12.36
CA MET A 87 4.42 2.58 12.91
C MET A 87 5.41 3.36 12.02
N PRO A 88 5.76 4.62 12.34
CA PRO A 88 6.62 5.45 11.51
C PRO A 88 8.11 5.12 11.71
N TYR A 89 8.95 5.70 10.85
CA TYR A 89 10.42 5.64 10.90
C TYR A 89 11.05 4.24 10.84
N LEU A 90 10.28 3.18 10.56
CA LEU A 90 10.81 1.87 10.26
C LEU A 90 11.66 1.89 8.99
N GLY A 91 12.74 1.12 8.99
CA GLY A 91 13.41 0.72 7.77
C GLY A 91 12.78 -0.58 7.27
N VAL A 92 12.18 -0.57 6.08
CA VAL A 92 11.52 -1.76 5.51
C VAL A 92 12.14 -2.09 4.17
N LYS A 93 12.73 -3.29 4.06
CA LYS A 93 13.26 -3.82 2.81
C LYS A 93 12.37 -4.94 2.31
N TYR A 94 12.24 -5.08 1.00
CA TYR A 94 11.50 -6.19 0.40
C TYR A 94 12.40 -7.07 -0.48
N GLU A 95 12.03 -8.34 -0.55
CA GLU A 95 12.54 -9.32 -1.51
C GLU A 95 11.36 -10.11 -2.08
N VAL A 96 11.16 -10.04 -3.39
CA VAL A 96 10.15 -10.81 -4.11
C VAL A 96 10.86 -11.88 -4.96
N THR A 97 10.46 -13.13 -4.78
CA THR A 97 10.96 -14.28 -5.53
C THR A 97 9.81 -14.99 -6.23
N LYS A 98 9.95 -15.25 -7.52
CA LYS A 98 8.98 -16.08 -8.25
C LYS A 98 9.20 -17.55 -7.89
N ILE A 99 8.17 -18.24 -7.42
CA ILE A 99 8.28 -19.65 -7.02
C ILE A 99 8.64 -20.49 -8.24
N GLY A 100 9.69 -21.31 -8.12
CA GLY A 100 10.23 -22.12 -9.21
C GLY A 100 11.20 -21.37 -10.14
N SER A 101 11.57 -20.12 -9.83
CA SER A 101 12.64 -19.38 -10.49
C SER A 101 13.73 -18.97 -9.49
N ASN A 102 14.92 -18.66 -10.00
CA ASN A 102 15.99 -17.98 -9.25
C ASN A 102 15.89 -16.44 -9.36
N ASP A 103 14.89 -15.93 -10.08
CA ASP A 103 14.67 -14.49 -10.22
C ASP A 103 14.27 -13.87 -8.88
N ARG A 104 15.07 -12.89 -8.46
CA ARG A 104 14.86 -12.10 -7.26
C ARG A 104 14.75 -10.63 -7.62
N ILE A 105 13.76 -9.97 -7.04
CA ILE A 105 13.59 -8.51 -7.09
C ILE A 105 13.69 -8.03 -5.65
N SER A 106 14.44 -6.97 -5.39
CA SER A 106 14.56 -6.42 -4.03
C SER A 106 14.77 -4.92 -4.08
N GLY A 107 14.34 -4.26 -3.01
CA GLY A 107 14.47 -2.83 -2.83
C GLY A 107 14.19 -2.43 -1.40
N ASP A 108 14.25 -1.13 -1.16
CA ASP A 108 13.83 -0.50 0.08
C ASP A 108 12.43 0.09 -0.16
N PHE A 109 11.49 -0.15 0.75
CA PHE A 109 10.25 0.60 0.75
C PHE A 109 10.48 2.00 1.29
N MET A 110 9.75 2.94 0.71
CA MET A 110 9.73 4.33 1.15
C MET A 110 8.48 4.57 2.00
N PRO A 111 8.57 5.35 3.09
CA PRO A 111 7.38 5.82 3.79
C PRO A 111 6.64 6.83 2.90
N MET A 112 5.33 6.69 2.80
CA MET A 112 4.47 7.57 2.00
C MET A 112 3.06 7.65 2.60
N VAL A 113 2.22 8.49 2.01
CA VAL A 113 0.83 8.68 2.43
C VAL A 113 -0.09 8.68 1.22
N ALA A 114 -1.18 7.93 1.30
CA ALA A 114 -2.27 7.94 0.35
C ALA A 114 -3.57 8.43 1.02
N ASN A 115 -4.71 8.32 0.33
CA ASN A 115 -5.99 8.83 0.83
C ASN A 115 -6.62 7.93 1.91
N ASP A 116 -6.10 6.72 2.10
CA ASP A 116 -6.44 5.74 3.14
C ASP A 116 -5.51 5.80 4.35
N GLY A 117 -4.30 6.37 4.21
CA GLY A 117 -3.39 6.61 5.33
C GLY A 117 -1.92 6.48 4.95
N PRO A 118 -1.02 6.56 5.94
CA PRO A 118 0.40 6.33 5.73
C PRO A 118 0.75 4.83 5.68
N HIS A 119 1.68 4.47 4.81
CA HIS A 119 2.19 3.11 4.65
C HIS A 119 3.65 3.12 4.15
N TYR A 120 4.24 1.94 4.01
CA TYR A 120 5.53 1.74 3.34
C TYR A 120 5.29 1.07 1.99
N GLY A 121 5.88 1.58 0.91
CA GLY A 121 5.66 0.97 -0.41
C GLY A 121 6.74 1.25 -1.44
N ASP A 122 6.63 0.56 -2.57
CA ASP A 122 7.41 0.81 -3.78
C ASP A 122 6.65 0.30 -5.02
N ASN A 123 6.93 0.92 -6.16
CA ASN A 123 6.47 0.45 -7.46
C ASN A 123 7.40 -0.67 -7.97
N VAL A 124 6.84 -1.86 -8.21
CA VAL A 124 7.62 -3.07 -8.51
C VAL A 124 7.28 -3.62 -9.89
N LYS A 125 8.33 -3.98 -10.66
CA LYS A 125 8.21 -4.75 -11.90
C LYS A 125 8.38 -6.25 -11.60
N LEU A 126 7.33 -7.02 -11.79
CA LEU A 126 7.31 -8.47 -11.56
C LEU A 126 7.80 -9.25 -12.79
N LYS A 127 8.00 -10.56 -12.64
CA LYS A 127 8.43 -11.47 -13.73
C LYS A 127 7.24 -12.20 -14.35
N GLY A 128 6.22 -11.43 -14.73
CA GLY A 128 4.96 -11.91 -15.31
C GLY A 128 4.06 -12.67 -14.32
N PRO A 129 2.94 -13.23 -14.77
CA PRO A 129 2.03 -13.99 -13.91
C PRO A 129 2.69 -15.20 -13.25
N GLY A 130 2.23 -15.56 -12.06
CA GLY A 130 2.70 -16.74 -11.32
C GLY A 130 2.53 -16.63 -9.81
N LYS A 131 3.02 -17.64 -9.10
CA LYS A 131 3.11 -17.62 -7.64
C LYS A 131 4.42 -16.98 -7.21
N TYR A 132 4.35 -16.16 -6.17
CA TYR A 132 5.46 -15.41 -5.63
C TYR A 132 5.50 -15.58 -4.12
N ARG A 133 6.72 -15.43 -3.59
CA ARG A 133 6.96 -15.19 -2.18
C ARG A 133 7.53 -13.79 -2.03
N VAL A 134 7.04 -13.06 -1.04
CA VAL A 134 7.59 -11.77 -0.64
C VAL A 134 8.09 -11.88 0.80
N LYS A 135 9.28 -11.34 1.04
CA LYS A 135 9.88 -11.22 2.37
C LYS A 135 10.08 -9.75 2.69
N TYR A 136 9.65 -9.34 3.88
CA TYR A 136 9.98 -8.02 4.43
C TYR A 136 11.01 -8.17 5.54
N THR A 137 12.07 -7.38 5.46
CA THR A 137 13.03 -7.19 6.56
C THR A 137 12.73 -5.84 7.20
N ILE A 138 12.25 -5.86 8.45
CA ILE A 138 11.80 -4.67 9.18
C ILE A 138 12.82 -4.35 10.26
N SER A 139 13.31 -3.11 10.23
CA SER A 139 14.29 -2.56 11.17
C SER A 139 13.64 -1.48 12.04
N PRO A 140 14.00 -1.39 13.32
CA PRO A 140 13.44 -0.39 14.22
C PRO A 140 13.80 1.04 13.79
N PRO A 141 13.11 2.06 14.33
CA PRO A 141 13.44 3.45 14.06
C PRO A 141 14.92 3.79 14.31
N SER A 142 15.53 3.21 15.34
CA SER A 142 16.93 3.45 15.69
C SER A 142 17.97 2.74 14.81
N ALA A 143 17.57 2.00 13.77
CA ALA A 143 18.50 1.26 12.94
C ALA A 143 19.30 2.15 11.98
N ASP A 144 18.68 3.21 11.47
CA ASP A 144 19.35 4.23 10.69
C ASP A 144 19.78 5.38 11.62
N PRO A 145 21.08 5.66 11.79
CA PRO A 145 21.56 6.72 12.67
C PRO A 145 21.15 8.13 12.21
N HIS A 146 20.66 8.27 10.98
CA HIS A 146 20.14 9.53 10.45
C HIS A 146 18.66 9.76 10.79
N THR A 147 17.95 8.77 11.34
CA THR A 147 16.61 9.00 11.88
C THR A 147 16.72 9.69 13.23
N HIS A 148 15.89 10.71 13.44
CA HIS A 148 15.82 11.45 14.71
C HIS A 148 14.65 10.99 15.58
N PHE A 149 14.31 9.69 15.54
CA PHE A 149 13.21 9.11 16.30
C PHE A 149 13.70 8.52 17.64
N GLY A 150 13.73 9.39 18.66
CA GLY A 150 14.15 9.02 20.03
C GLY A 150 13.06 8.27 20.80
N ARG A 151 13.47 7.60 21.89
CA ARG A 151 12.55 7.04 22.91
C ARG A 151 12.88 7.62 24.28
N HIS A 152 11.87 7.85 25.10
CA HIS A 152 12.07 8.19 26.50
C HIS A 152 12.62 6.98 27.27
N ILE A 153 13.49 7.24 28.26
CA ILE A 153 14.15 6.19 29.05
C ILE A 153 14.07 6.42 30.56
N ASP A 154 13.49 7.53 30.99
CA ASP A 154 13.29 7.83 32.41
C ASP A 154 12.19 6.95 33.01
N ARG A 155 12.14 6.90 34.34
CA ARG A 155 11.22 6.03 35.08
C ARG A 155 9.74 6.39 34.88
N LEU A 156 9.41 7.66 34.63
CA LEU A 156 8.02 8.12 34.62
C LEU A 156 7.37 7.95 33.24
N THR A 157 8.16 8.12 32.18
CA THR A 157 7.64 8.17 30.81
C THR A 157 8.37 7.24 29.83
N GLY A 158 9.33 6.46 30.30
CA GLY A 158 10.14 5.59 29.46
C GLY A 158 9.38 4.41 28.85
N VAL A 159 9.79 4.03 27.64
CA VAL A 159 9.30 2.86 26.91
C VAL A 159 10.39 1.80 26.76
N ARG A 160 10.01 0.57 26.40
CA ARG A 160 10.98 -0.53 26.25
C ARG A 160 11.98 -0.25 25.12
N PRO A 161 13.17 -0.87 25.14
CA PRO A 161 14.09 -0.83 24.01
C PRO A 161 13.42 -1.25 22.70
N TRP A 162 13.92 -0.71 21.60
CA TRP A 162 13.50 -1.14 20.26
C TRP A 162 13.80 -2.62 20.01
N PHE A 163 12.99 -3.24 19.17
CA PHE A 163 13.23 -4.59 18.66
C PHE A 163 14.48 -4.64 17.79
N LYS A 164 15.05 -5.84 17.60
CA LYS A 164 16.11 -6.07 16.60
C LYS A 164 15.47 -6.31 15.23
N PRO A 165 16.17 -6.03 14.11
CA PRO A 165 15.66 -6.35 12.79
C PRO A 165 15.13 -7.78 12.69
N PHE A 166 13.98 -7.94 12.06
CA PHE A 166 13.31 -9.23 11.90
C PHE A 166 12.70 -9.36 10.51
N GLU A 167 12.32 -10.59 10.17
CA GLU A 167 11.73 -10.91 8.86
C GLU A 167 10.30 -11.45 9.01
N VAL A 168 9.46 -11.13 8.02
CA VAL A 168 8.16 -11.77 7.78
C VAL A 168 8.06 -12.17 6.32
N GLU A 169 7.44 -13.31 6.03
CA GLU A 169 7.28 -13.85 4.68
C GLU A 169 5.82 -14.15 4.36
N TYR A 170 5.40 -13.85 3.13
CA TYR A 170 4.07 -14.10 2.60
C TYR A 170 4.16 -14.73 1.21
N GLU A 171 3.14 -15.47 0.82
CA GLU A 171 2.99 -15.95 -0.56
C GLU A 171 1.74 -15.35 -1.20
N PHE A 172 1.81 -15.08 -2.51
CA PHE A 172 0.69 -14.57 -3.28
C PHE A 172 0.72 -15.07 -4.72
N THR A 173 -0.43 -15.05 -5.38
CA THR A 173 -0.54 -15.34 -6.81
C THR A 173 -0.81 -14.06 -7.56
N TYR A 174 0.07 -13.70 -8.49
CA TYR A 174 -0.10 -12.55 -9.36
C TYR A 174 -0.61 -13.00 -10.73
N VAL A 175 -1.72 -12.41 -11.16
CA VAL A 175 -2.36 -12.68 -12.47
C VAL A 175 -2.53 -11.40 -13.32
N GLY A 176 -1.93 -10.29 -12.89
CA GLY A 176 -2.22 -8.95 -13.43
C GLY A 176 -3.10 -8.13 -12.49
N VAL A 177 -2.93 -6.81 -12.52
CA VAL A 177 -3.93 -5.88 -11.98
C VAL A 177 -5.01 -5.66 -13.03
N GLY A 178 -6.27 -5.95 -12.70
CA GLY A 178 -7.41 -5.73 -13.60
C GLY A 178 -7.43 -4.27 -14.09
N LYS A 179 -7.93 -4.01 -15.31
CA LYS A 179 -8.05 -2.63 -15.82
C LYS A 179 -8.95 -1.83 -14.88
N LYS A 180 -8.55 -0.59 -14.53
CA LYS A 180 -9.41 0.38 -13.83
C LYS A 180 -10.78 0.42 -14.53
N GLY A 181 -11.84 0.01 -13.83
CA GLY A 181 -13.23 0.09 -14.30
C GLY A 181 -13.70 -0.98 -15.29
N GLY A 182 -13.15 -2.21 -15.27
CA GLY A 182 -13.59 -3.29 -16.16
C GLY A 182 -14.12 -4.54 -15.46
N TYR A 183 -15.37 -4.48 -14.97
CA TYR A 183 -16.32 -5.59 -15.00
C TYR A 183 -17.63 -5.08 -15.60
#